data_AF-A0A2M8KEK5-F1
#
_entry.id   AF-A0A2M8KEK5-F1
#
_cell.length_a   1.000
_cell.length_b   1.000
_cell.length_c   1.000
_cell.angle_alpha   90.00
_cell.angle_beta   90.00
_cell.angle_gamma   90.00
#
_symmetry.space_group_name_H-M   'P 1'
#
loop_
_entity.id
_entity.type
_entity.pdbx_description
1 polymer ?
#
loop_
_entity_poly.entity_id
_entity_poly.type
_entity_poly.pdbx_seq_one_letter_code
_entity_poly.pdbx_strand_id
1 'polypeptide(L)'
;MALSIYQKVAEIVKGIPNDRVRDVVGERFGLWDGEAKTLQAIGDKYKITRERVRQIEEVGLKALNQPYIAKSLDPIYKKLELYLLNNGSLRREDRIASDAKNEKHFAVDLSDEKFLEPALQFCLTLGKPFNRIGEDDSFYTAWTLDKKAVIGAQKFIDELVKYLKNHGQVISQENILKAFSKWSISEKAMLSYIDAAKHIEQNNFGQWGLAHWPEIKLRVVKDKAYVILKKAGKPLHFS
;
A
#
# COMPACT_ATOMS: atom_id res chain seq x y z
N MET A 1 16.65 -17.60 19.08
CA MET A 1 15.68 -17.32 18.00
C MET A 1 15.72 -15.83 17.71
N ALA A 2 15.76 -15.42 16.45
CA ALA A 2 15.57 -14.02 16.11
C ALA A 2 14.11 -13.64 16.39
N LEU A 3 13.85 -12.47 16.98
CA LEU A 3 12.48 -11.99 17.21
C LEU A 3 11.78 -11.74 15.88
N SER A 4 10.49 -12.04 15.82
CA SER A 4 9.63 -11.62 14.71
C SER A 4 9.57 -10.09 14.61
N ILE A 5 9.18 -9.57 13.44
CA ILE A 5 9.00 -8.12 13.27
C ILE A 5 8.03 -7.57 14.30
N TYR A 6 6.92 -8.28 14.54
CA TYR A 6 5.92 -7.91 15.52
C TYR A 6 6.49 -7.93 16.94
N GLN A 7 7.13 -9.03 17.35
CA GLN A 7 7.68 -9.15 18.71
C GLN A 7 8.64 -8.00 19.02
N LYS A 8 9.47 -7.63 18.05
CA LYS A 8 10.42 -6.51 18.18
C LYS A 8 9.73 -5.16 18.29
N VAL A 9 8.73 -4.89 17.45
CA VAL A 9 7.93 -3.66 17.55
C VAL A 9 7.17 -3.60 18.87
N ALA A 10 6.54 -4.70 19.29
CA ALA A 10 5.79 -4.79 20.54
C ALA A 10 6.69 -4.54 21.77
N GLU A 11 7.92 -5.08 21.78
CA GLU A 11 8.91 -4.81 22.83
C GLU A 11 9.27 -3.32 22.90
N ILE A 12 9.51 -2.68 21.75
CA ILE A 12 9.80 -1.25 21.65
C ILE A 12 8.65 -0.42 22.21
N VAL A 13 7.40 -0.71 21.84
CA VAL A 13 6.23 0.01 22.34
C VAL A 13 6.03 -0.22 23.84
N LYS A 14 6.25 -1.46 24.33
CA LYS A 14 6.22 -1.77 25.78
C LYS A 14 7.24 -0.97 26.59
N GLY A 15 8.33 -0.52 25.96
CA GLY A 15 9.33 0.36 26.57
C GLY A 15 8.85 1.79 26.87
N ILE A 16 7.69 2.23 26.35
CA ILE A 16 7.12 3.55 26.67
C ILE A 16 6.70 3.56 28.16
N PRO A 17 7.27 4.41 29.04
CA PRO A 17 6.99 4.35 30.48
C PRO A 17 5.55 4.70 30.87
N ASN A 18 4.92 5.62 30.13
CA ASN A 18 3.55 6.04 30.42
C ASN A 18 2.55 5.04 29.81
N ASP A 19 1.80 4.33 30.66
CA ASP A 19 0.87 3.28 30.23
C ASP A 19 -0.23 3.78 29.30
N ARG A 20 -0.74 5.01 29.51
CA ARG A 20 -1.77 5.59 28.65
C ARG A 20 -1.21 5.91 27.26
N VAL A 21 0.01 6.46 27.19
CA VAL A 21 0.70 6.72 25.91
C VAL A 21 0.97 5.40 25.20
N ARG A 22 1.45 4.38 25.93
CA ARG A 22 1.70 3.05 25.41
C ARG A 22 0.44 2.43 24.82
N ASP A 23 -0.67 2.44 25.56
CA ASP A 23 -1.93 1.86 25.09
C ASP A 23 -2.44 2.58 23.85
N VAL A 24 -2.46 3.92 23.85
CA VAL A 24 -2.87 4.72 22.69
C VAL A 24 -2.02 4.40 21.47
N VAL A 25 -0.69 4.36 21.59
CA VAL A 25 0.18 4.01 20.45
C VAL A 25 -0.13 2.61 19.95
N GLY A 26 -0.20 1.61 20.82
CA GLY A 26 -0.44 0.24 20.33
C GLY A 26 -1.85 0.03 19.78
N GLU A 27 -2.88 0.70 20.29
CA GLU A 27 -4.21 0.69 19.68
C GLU A 27 -4.25 1.40 18.33
N ARG A 28 -3.51 2.51 18.16
CA ARG A 28 -3.46 3.25 16.90
C ARG A 28 -2.89 2.42 15.76
N PHE A 29 -1.89 1.60 16.04
CA PHE A 29 -1.26 0.73 15.05
C PHE A 29 -1.87 -0.68 14.99
N GLY A 30 -2.72 -1.08 15.95
CA GLY A 30 -3.26 -2.44 16.03
C GLY A 30 -2.26 -3.47 16.56
N LEU A 31 -1.31 -3.05 17.40
CA LEU A 31 -0.27 -3.91 17.96
C LEU A 31 -0.77 -4.82 19.08
N TRP A 32 -1.98 -4.59 19.61
CA TRP A 32 -2.53 -5.39 20.71
C TRP A 32 -3.49 -6.47 20.24
N ASP A 33 -4.35 -6.11 19.28
CA ASP A 33 -5.46 -6.93 18.81
C ASP A 33 -5.45 -7.15 17.29
N GLY A 34 -4.46 -6.64 16.57
CA GLY A 34 -4.31 -6.75 15.11
C GLY A 34 -5.10 -5.70 14.33
N GLU A 35 -5.85 -4.83 15.00
CA GLU A 35 -6.76 -3.88 14.35
C GLU A 35 -6.40 -2.44 14.71
N ALA A 36 -5.95 -1.66 13.72
CA ALA A 36 -5.65 -0.25 13.91
C ALA A 36 -6.91 0.56 14.21
N LYS A 37 -6.95 1.23 15.36
CA LYS A 37 -8.11 2.01 15.82
C LYS A 37 -7.98 3.47 15.42
N THR A 38 -9.08 4.09 14.99
CA THR A 38 -9.11 5.52 14.68
C THR A 38 -8.91 6.37 15.94
N LEU A 39 -8.43 7.60 15.77
CA LEU A 39 -8.35 8.58 16.87
C LEU A 39 -9.70 8.78 17.57
N GLN A 40 -10.81 8.67 16.83
CA GLN A 40 -12.16 8.80 17.38
C GLN A 40 -12.52 7.60 18.25
N ALA A 41 -12.30 6.37 17.77
CA ALA A 41 -12.60 5.15 18.52
C ALA A 41 -11.84 5.09 19.86
N ILE A 42 -10.57 5.48 19.86
CA ILE A 42 -9.76 5.58 21.09
C ILE A 42 -10.28 6.73 21.98
N GLY A 43 -10.69 7.85 21.38
CA GLY A 43 -11.27 8.98 22.11
C GLY A 43 -12.53 8.58 22.88
N ASP A 44 -13.40 7.82 22.23
CA ASP A 44 -14.63 7.28 22.82
C ASP A 44 -14.32 6.31 23.97
N LYS A 45 -13.37 5.39 23.79
CA LYS A 45 -12.87 4.47 24.85
C LYS A 45 -12.39 5.23 26.09
N TYR A 46 -11.63 6.30 25.89
CA TYR A 46 -11.00 7.08 26.96
C TYR A 46 -11.82 8.29 27.43
N LYS A 47 -13.00 8.53 26.86
CA LYS A 47 -13.83 9.71 27.11
C LYS A 47 -13.05 11.03 26.95
N ILE A 48 -12.25 11.12 25.90
CA ILE A 48 -11.48 12.34 25.53
C ILE A 48 -11.71 12.71 24.07
N THR A 49 -11.41 13.95 23.72
CA THR A 49 -11.54 14.42 22.33
C THR A 49 -10.54 13.72 21.41
N ARG A 50 -10.91 13.58 20.14
CA ARG A 50 -10.02 13.11 19.06
C ARG A 50 -8.67 13.84 19.06
N GLU A 51 -8.70 15.16 19.26
CA GLU A 51 -7.49 15.99 19.31
C GLU A 51 -6.60 15.63 20.51
N ARG A 52 -7.20 15.32 21.67
CA ARG A 52 -6.42 14.88 22.82
C ARG A 52 -5.75 13.53 22.57
N VAL A 53 -6.41 12.60 21.87
CA VAL A 53 -5.79 11.33 21.47
C VAL A 53 -4.61 11.60 20.54
N ARG A 54 -4.77 12.49 19.55
CA ARG A 54 -3.71 12.88 18.61
C ARG A 54 -2.47 13.40 19.34
N GLN A 55 -2.66 14.26 20.34
CA GLN A 55 -1.57 14.77 21.18
C GLN A 55 -0.86 13.65 21.96
N ILE A 56 -1.62 12.69 22.51
CA ILE A 56 -1.03 11.54 23.24
C ILE A 56 -0.23 10.65 22.29
N GLU A 57 -0.76 10.39 21.08
CA GLU A 57 -0.07 9.66 20.01
C GLU A 57 1.26 10.36 19.64
N GLU A 58 1.25 11.67 19.43
CA GLU A 58 2.46 12.46 19.12
C GLU A 58 3.51 12.35 20.22
N VAL A 59 3.10 12.40 21.50
CA VAL A 59 4.00 12.21 22.64
C VAL A 59 4.64 10.82 22.59
N GLY A 60 3.86 9.79 22.27
CA GLY A 60 4.36 8.43 22.11
C GLY A 60 5.34 8.27 20.95
N LEU A 61 4.98 8.76 19.76
CA LEU A 61 5.86 8.72 18.59
C LEU A 61 7.18 9.48 18.83
N LYS A 62 7.13 10.63 19.54
CA LYS A 62 8.32 11.37 19.92
C LYS A 62 9.19 10.60 20.91
N ALA A 63 8.59 9.90 21.87
CA ALA A 63 9.32 9.05 22.81
C ALA A 63 9.98 7.85 22.11
N LEU A 64 9.40 7.37 21.01
CA LEU A 64 9.93 6.27 20.21
C LEU A 64 11.01 6.71 19.20
N ASN A 65 11.11 8.00 18.90
CA ASN A 65 12.10 8.56 17.98
C ASN A 65 13.46 8.77 18.66
N GLN A 66 14.09 7.66 19.09
CA GLN A 66 15.37 7.66 19.79
C GLN A 66 16.44 6.89 19.00
N PRO A 67 17.72 7.30 19.04
CA PRO A 67 18.79 6.65 18.28
C PRO A 67 18.94 5.14 18.56
N TYR A 68 18.73 4.70 19.80
CA TYR A 68 18.83 3.29 20.15
C TYR A 68 17.67 2.46 19.57
N ILE A 69 16.46 3.04 19.47
CA ILE A 69 15.29 2.40 18.83
C ILE A 69 15.53 2.31 17.32
N ALA A 70 16.01 3.40 16.70
CA ALA A 70 16.36 3.42 15.30
C ALA A 70 17.44 2.38 14.96
N LYS A 71 18.48 2.26 15.80
CA LYS A 71 19.52 1.23 15.67
C LYS A 71 18.95 -0.19 15.81
N SER A 72 17.99 -0.39 16.72
CA SER A 72 17.30 -1.67 16.85
C SER A 72 16.53 -2.01 15.58
N LEU A 73 15.80 -1.07 15.00
CA LEU A 73 14.97 -1.28 13.81
C LEU A 73 15.74 -1.19 12.47
N ASP A 74 17.00 -0.77 12.47
CA ASP A 74 17.83 -0.58 11.27
C ASP A 74 17.82 -1.77 10.29
N PRO A 75 17.91 -3.05 10.72
CA PRO A 75 17.81 -4.19 9.80
C PRO A 75 16.45 -4.30 9.09
N ILE A 76 15.37 -3.85 9.73
CA ILE A 76 14.03 -3.82 9.14
C ILE A 76 13.91 -2.62 8.19
N TYR A 77 14.42 -1.44 8.60
CA TYR A 77 14.43 -0.25 7.77
C TYR A 77 15.19 -0.46 6.46
N LYS A 78 16.38 -1.06 6.49
CA LYS A 78 17.15 -1.37 5.27
C LYS A 78 16.38 -2.28 4.31
N LYS A 79 15.63 -3.25 4.83
CA LYS A 79 14.79 -4.14 4.02
C LYS A 79 13.61 -3.41 3.40
N LEU A 80 12.92 -2.57 4.18
CA LEU A 80 11.82 -1.73 3.70
C LEU A 80 12.29 -0.72 2.64
N GLU A 81 13.46 -0.12 2.84
CA GLU A 81 14.08 0.80 1.88
C GLU A 81 14.41 0.08 0.58
N LEU A 82 15.08 -1.07 0.65
CA LEU A 82 15.41 -1.85 -0.54
C LEU A 82 14.16 -2.36 -1.26
N TYR A 83 13.13 -2.77 -0.52
CA TYR A 83 11.82 -3.13 -1.05
C TYR A 83 11.18 -1.97 -1.81
N LEU A 84 11.10 -0.78 -1.21
CA LEU A 84 10.53 0.40 -1.86
C LEU A 84 11.36 0.81 -3.08
N LEU A 85 12.69 0.83 -2.99
CA LEU A 85 13.58 1.10 -4.13
C LEU A 85 13.29 0.16 -5.31
N ASN A 86 13.15 -1.14 -5.04
CA ASN A 86 12.83 -2.13 -6.07
C ASN A 86 11.44 -1.93 -6.70
N ASN A 87 10.52 -1.26 -6.00
CA ASN A 87 9.19 -0.88 -6.48
C ASN A 87 9.16 0.55 -7.06
N GLY A 88 10.32 1.14 -7.40
CA GLY A 88 10.38 2.50 -7.95
C GLY A 88 10.21 3.60 -6.89
N SER A 89 10.57 3.31 -5.64
CA SER A 89 10.45 4.23 -4.51
C SER A 89 9.01 4.68 -4.21
N LEU A 90 7.98 3.97 -4.70
CA LEU A 90 6.57 4.23 -4.41
C LEU A 90 5.82 2.89 -4.37
N ARG A 91 5.01 2.65 -3.34
CA ARG A 91 4.14 1.46 -3.28
C ARG A 91 2.88 1.71 -2.47
N ARG A 92 1.75 1.17 -2.94
CA ARG A 92 0.44 1.28 -2.27
C ARG A 92 0.46 0.63 -0.88
N GLU A 93 -0.11 1.29 0.12
CA GLU A 93 0.02 0.92 1.54
C GLU A 93 -0.50 -0.48 1.85
N ASP A 94 -1.70 -0.81 1.37
CA ASP A 94 -2.40 -2.09 1.58
C ASP A 94 -1.73 -3.29 0.86
N ARG A 95 -0.71 -3.06 0.03
CA ARG A 95 0.04 -4.11 -0.66
C ARG A 95 1.27 -4.57 0.10
N ILE A 96 1.81 -3.73 0.97
CA ILE A 96 3.15 -3.95 1.55
C ILE A 96 3.18 -5.24 2.37
N ALA A 97 2.13 -5.49 3.17
CA ALA A 97 2.04 -6.71 3.97
C ALA A 97 1.91 -7.98 3.11
N SER A 98 1.11 -7.95 2.04
CA SER A 98 0.98 -9.09 1.12
C SER A 98 2.26 -9.33 0.31
N ASP A 99 2.94 -8.26 -0.10
CA ASP A 99 4.20 -8.36 -0.82
C ASP A 99 5.29 -8.95 0.09
N ALA A 100 5.37 -8.49 1.34
CA ALA A 100 6.35 -8.98 2.32
C ALA A 100 6.27 -10.50 2.55
N LYS A 101 5.06 -11.09 2.53
CA LYS A 101 4.87 -12.55 2.65
C LYS A 101 5.45 -13.33 1.46
N ASN A 102 5.48 -12.73 0.28
CA ASN A 102 5.86 -13.40 -0.97
C ASN A 102 7.28 -13.04 -1.43
N GLU A 103 7.89 -12.00 -0.85
CA GLU A 103 9.22 -11.54 -1.25
C GLU A 103 10.35 -12.23 -0.48
N LYS A 104 11.24 -12.89 -1.22
CA LYS A 104 12.45 -13.54 -0.70
C LYS A 104 13.38 -12.61 0.10
N HIS A 105 13.27 -11.29 -0.08
CA HIS A 105 14.12 -10.29 0.56
C HIS A 105 13.61 -9.86 1.95
N PHE A 106 12.34 -10.16 2.27
CA PHE A 106 11.79 -10.02 3.62
C PHE A 106 12.19 -11.22 4.49
N ALA A 107 13.50 -11.43 4.67
CA ALA A 107 14.05 -12.47 5.55
C ALA A 107 13.91 -12.09 7.04
N VAL A 108 12.71 -11.69 7.45
CA VAL A 108 12.33 -11.44 8.85
C VAL A 108 11.32 -12.52 9.21
N ASP A 109 11.31 -12.96 10.47
CA ASP A 109 10.25 -13.86 10.91
C ASP A 109 8.90 -13.11 10.86
N LEU A 110 8.01 -13.59 9.97
CA LEU A 110 6.67 -13.06 9.69
C LEU A 110 5.57 -13.95 10.29
N SER A 111 5.91 -14.87 11.21
CA SER A 111 5.00 -15.86 11.79
C SER A 111 3.76 -15.26 12.48
N ASP A 112 3.86 -14.03 12.98
CA ASP A 112 2.75 -13.28 13.56
C ASP A 112 1.88 -12.61 12.47
N GLU A 113 1.28 -13.40 11.58
CA GLU A 113 0.57 -12.90 10.40
C GLU A 113 -0.49 -11.84 10.72
N LYS A 114 -1.20 -12.01 11.84
CA LYS A 114 -2.22 -11.08 12.33
C LYS A 114 -1.65 -9.68 12.61
N PHE A 115 -0.39 -9.60 13.01
CA PHE A 115 0.26 -8.36 13.43
C PHE A 115 1.28 -7.84 12.41
N LEU A 116 1.41 -8.50 11.26
CA LEU A 116 2.39 -8.15 10.25
C LEU A 116 2.16 -6.73 9.70
N GLU A 117 0.93 -6.43 9.26
CA GLU A 117 0.56 -5.12 8.75
C GLU A 117 0.73 -4.01 9.82
N PRO A 118 0.19 -4.16 11.05
CA PRO A 118 0.49 -3.27 12.18
C PRO A 118 1.98 -2.98 12.37
N ALA A 119 2.82 -4.01 12.38
CA ALA A 119 4.25 -3.87 12.62
C ALA A 119 4.98 -3.18 11.46
N LEU A 120 4.59 -3.46 10.21
CA LEU A 120 5.14 -2.78 9.03
C LEU A 120 4.74 -1.31 8.99
N GLN A 121 3.47 -1.01 9.24
CA GLN A 121 2.96 0.36 9.29
C GLN A 121 3.64 1.18 10.39
N PHE A 122 3.88 0.58 11.56
CA PHE A 122 4.66 1.19 12.62
C PHE A 122 6.09 1.51 12.16
N CYS A 123 6.78 0.55 11.55
CA CYS A 123 8.16 0.76 11.06
C CYS A 123 8.22 1.87 10.01
N LEU A 124 7.29 1.88 9.06
CA LEU A 124 7.21 2.91 8.01
C LEU A 124 6.90 4.29 8.59
N THR A 125 6.06 4.36 9.63
CA THR A 125 5.70 5.64 10.26
C THR A 125 6.82 6.23 11.11
N LEU A 126 7.58 5.39 11.81
CA LEU A 126 8.66 5.83 12.70
C LEU A 126 10.00 6.04 11.96
N GLY A 127 10.24 5.25 10.92
CA GLY A 127 11.50 5.22 10.19
C GLY A 127 11.67 6.36 9.19
N LYS A 128 12.94 6.66 8.86
CA LYS A 128 13.33 7.51 7.74
C LYS A 128 14.12 6.65 6.73
N PRO A 129 13.99 6.90 5.41
CA PRO A 129 13.40 8.07 4.75
C PRO A 129 11.93 7.89 4.31
N PHE A 130 11.16 7.02 4.96
CA PHE A 130 9.79 6.72 4.52
C PHE A 130 8.84 7.90 4.68
N ASN A 131 8.04 8.16 3.64
CA ASN A 131 7.01 9.19 3.64
C ASN A 131 5.68 8.58 3.21
N ARG A 132 4.63 8.82 4.00
CA ARG A 132 3.27 8.43 3.61
C ARG A 132 2.67 9.52 2.73
N ILE A 133 2.14 9.12 1.59
CA ILE A 133 1.31 9.94 0.71
C ILE A 133 -0.15 9.61 1.02
N GLY A 134 -0.90 10.64 1.40
CA GLY A 134 -2.34 10.51 1.62
C GLY A 134 -3.07 10.24 0.31
N GLU A 135 -4.21 9.57 0.42
CA GLU A 135 -5.09 9.33 -0.71
C GLU A 135 -5.61 10.65 -1.32
N ASP A 136 -5.63 10.73 -2.64
CA ASP A 136 -6.20 11.83 -3.42
C ASP A 136 -7.02 11.31 -4.61
N ASP A 137 -7.40 12.17 -5.55
CA ASP A 137 -8.19 11.77 -6.73
C ASP A 137 -7.41 10.88 -7.72
N SER A 138 -6.08 10.95 -7.69
CA SER A 138 -5.19 10.24 -8.61
C SER A 138 -4.70 8.91 -8.05
N PHE A 139 -4.32 8.89 -6.77
CA PHE A 139 -3.61 7.79 -6.12
C PHE A 139 -4.31 7.32 -4.85
N TYR A 140 -4.24 6.01 -4.61
CA TYR A 140 -4.49 5.43 -3.30
C TYR A 140 -3.40 5.87 -2.31
N THR A 141 -3.64 5.66 -1.01
CA THR A 141 -2.59 5.83 0.00
C THR A 141 -1.37 4.98 -0.36
N ALA A 142 -0.19 5.60 -0.33
CA ALA A 142 1.07 4.95 -0.68
C ALA A 142 2.21 5.38 0.25
N TRP A 143 3.29 4.59 0.26
CA TRP A 143 4.57 4.94 0.88
C TRP A 143 5.62 5.22 -0.18
N THR A 144 6.45 6.23 0.08
CA THR A 144 7.52 6.64 -0.82
C THR A 144 8.82 6.97 -0.09
N LEU A 145 9.95 6.76 -0.75
CA LEU A 145 11.25 7.20 -0.23
C LEU A 145 11.53 8.67 -0.54
N ASP A 146 10.94 9.21 -1.61
CA ASP A 146 11.18 10.59 -2.02
C ASP A 146 10.07 11.16 -2.91
N LYS A 147 9.94 12.49 -2.91
CA LYS A 147 8.92 13.19 -3.70
C LYS A 147 9.13 13.07 -5.22
N LYS A 148 10.34 12.77 -5.71
CA LYS A 148 10.61 12.64 -7.14
C LYS A 148 9.94 11.38 -7.69
N ALA A 149 9.91 10.31 -6.91
CA ALA A 149 9.19 9.08 -7.25
C ALA A 149 7.69 9.34 -7.50
N VAL A 150 7.04 10.09 -6.62
CA VAL A 150 5.61 10.47 -6.77
C VAL A 150 5.39 11.28 -8.04
N ILE A 151 6.25 12.26 -8.33
CA ILE A 151 6.18 13.08 -9.55
C ILE A 151 6.39 12.20 -10.80
N GLY A 152 7.35 11.28 -10.75
CA GLY A 152 7.63 10.34 -11.84
C GLY A 152 6.45 9.40 -12.09
N ALA A 153 5.85 8.87 -11.03
CA ALA A 153 4.65 8.05 -11.09
C ALA A 153 3.49 8.80 -11.73
N GLN A 154 3.20 10.04 -11.30
CA GLN A 154 2.14 10.85 -11.91
C GLN A 154 2.36 11.04 -13.42
N LYS A 155 3.59 11.42 -13.84
CA LYS A 155 3.91 11.60 -15.26
C LYS A 155 3.72 10.33 -16.08
N PHE A 156 4.20 9.21 -15.57
CA PHE A 156 4.05 7.90 -16.22
C PHE A 156 2.58 7.54 -16.40
N ILE A 157 1.81 7.73 -15.33
CA ILE A 157 0.41 7.40 -15.28
C ILE A 157 -0.42 8.31 -16.20
N ASP A 158 -0.13 9.60 -16.27
CA ASP A 158 -0.76 10.52 -17.22
C ASP A 158 -0.51 10.11 -18.68
N GLU A 159 0.70 9.67 -19.01
CA GLU A 159 1.03 9.14 -20.35
C GLU A 159 0.31 7.82 -20.63
N LEU A 160 0.24 6.92 -19.66
CA LEU A 160 -0.49 5.66 -19.78
C LEU A 160 -1.98 5.89 -19.99
N VAL A 161 -2.59 6.85 -19.28
CA VAL A 161 -3.98 7.25 -19.51
C VAL A 161 -4.20 7.75 -20.93
N LYS A 162 -3.32 8.62 -21.45
CA LYS A 162 -3.41 9.11 -22.83
C LYS A 162 -3.28 7.95 -23.83
N TYR A 163 -2.33 7.05 -23.59
CA TYR A 163 -2.13 5.86 -24.41
C TYR A 163 -3.38 4.98 -24.42
N LEU A 164 -3.97 4.68 -23.25
CA LEU A 164 -5.20 3.90 -23.13
C LEU A 164 -6.37 4.57 -23.84
N LYS A 165 -6.56 5.89 -23.68
CA LYS A 165 -7.61 6.64 -24.40
C LYS A 165 -7.48 6.52 -25.92
N ASN A 166 -6.25 6.59 -26.44
CA ASN A 166 -5.99 6.45 -27.88
C ASN A 166 -6.15 5.00 -28.37
N HIS A 167 -5.80 4.02 -27.52
CA HIS A 167 -5.93 2.60 -27.85
C HIS A 167 -7.39 2.13 -27.82
N GLY A 168 -8.21 2.70 -26.92
CA GLY A 168 -9.66 2.49 -26.87
C GLY A 168 -10.14 1.12 -26.36
N GLN A 169 -9.22 0.27 -25.88
CA GLN A 169 -9.52 -1.05 -25.34
C GLN A 169 -8.55 -1.43 -24.23
N VAL A 170 -8.91 -2.41 -23.41
CA VAL A 170 -8.02 -2.97 -22.38
C VAL A 170 -6.77 -3.60 -22.98
N ILE A 171 -5.65 -3.50 -22.27
CA ILE A 171 -4.33 -3.93 -22.73
C ILE A 171 -3.69 -4.88 -21.72
N SER A 172 -2.96 -5.89 -22.19
CA SER A 172 -2.22 -6.80 -21.30
C SER A 172 -1.04 -6.09 -20.65
N GLN A 173 -0.63 -6.57 -19.47
CA GLN A 173 0.58 -6.11 -18.79
C GLN A 173 1.81 -6.14 -19.72
N GLU A 174 2.03 -7.26 -20.42
CA GLU A 174 3.16 -7.41 -21.35
C GLU A 174 3.20 -6.31 -22.42
N ASN A 175 2.03 -5.96 -22.97
CA ASN A 175 1.95 -4.93 -23.99
C ASN A 175 2.17 -3.52 -23.43
N ILE A 176 1.76 -3.24 -22.18
CA ILE A 176 2.11 -1.99 -21.49
C ILE A 176 3.64 -1.91 -21.32
N LEU A 177 4.26 -2.96 -20.78
CA LEU A 177 5.71 -2.98 -20.55
C LEU A 177 6.50 -2.79 -21.86
N LYS A 178 6.04 -3.41 -22.95
CA LYS A 178 6.62 -3.19 -24.29
C LYS A 178 6.45 -1.76 -24.77
N ALA A 179 5.23 -1.21 -24.69
CA ALA A 179 4.92 0.15 -25.14
C ALA A 179 5.70 1.23 -24.36
N PHE A 180 5.96 0.99 -23.08
CA PHE A 180 6.66 1.91 -22.19
C PHE A 180 8.12 1.50 -21.92
N SER A 181 8.68 0.55 -22.65
CA SER A 181 10.07 0.08 -22.49
C SER A 181 11.15 1.16 -22.57
N LYS A 182 10.87 2.28 -23.26
CA LYS A 182 11.79 3.43 -23.37
C LYS A 182 11.79 4.33 -22.13
N TRP A 183 10.83 4.17 -21.23
CA TRP A 183 10.83 4.90 -19.96
C TRP A 183 11.99 4.43 -19.09
N SER A 184 12.68 5.38 -18.46
CA SER A 184 13.85 5.10 -17.61
C SER A 184 13.47 4.59 -16.21
N ILE A 185 12.49 3.68 -16.12
CA ILE A 185 12.06 3.02 -14.88
C ILE A 185 11.94 1.51 -15.10
N SER A 186 12.09 0.71 -14.04
CA SER A 186 12.00 -0.75 -14.14
C SER A 186 10.55 -1.21 -14.37
N GLU A 187 10.37 -2.42 -14.89
CA GLU A 187 9.03 -3.03 -15.03
C GLU A 187 8.30 -3.09 -13.68
N LYS A 188 9.01 -3.46 -12.60
CA LYS A 188 8.44 -3.50 -11.25
C LYS A 188 7.99 -2.12 -10.77
N ALA A 189 8.75 -1.06 -11.08
CA ALA A 189 8.33 0.31 -10.80
C ALA A 189 7.08 0.71 -11.59
N MET A 190 7.01 0.37 -12.89
CA MET A 190 5.81 0.63 -13.70
C MET A 190 4.58 -0.03 -13.07
N LEU A 191 4.65 -1.32 -12.74
CA LEU A 191 3.55 -2.05 -12.13
C LEU A 191 3.15 -1.46 -10.78
N SER A 192 4.13 -1.04 -9.97
CA SER A 192 3.87 -0.39 -8.69
C SER A 192 3.09 0.92 -8.87
N TYR A 193 3.48 1.74 -9.86
CA TYR A 193 2.80 3.00 -10.15
C TYR A 193 1.38 2.78 -10.67
N ILE A 194 1.17 1.77 -11.54
CA ILE A 194 -0.16 1.41 -12.05
C ILE A 194 -1.07 0.97 -10.92
N ASP A 195 -0.61 0.08 -10.05
CA ASP A 195 -1.42 -0.46 -8.94
C ASP A 195 -1.75 0.61 -7.89
N ALA A 196 -0.91 1.65 -7.75
CA ALA A 196 -1.17 2.80 -6.89
C ALA A 196 -2.19 3.79 -7.48
N ALA A 197 -2.39 3.80 -8.80
CA ALA A 197 -3.29 4.74 -9.48
C ALA A 197 -4.77 4.30 -9.37
N LYS A 198 -5.67 5.26 -9.16
CA LYS A 198 -7.12 4.99 -9.02
C LYS A 198 -7.88 4.89 -10.33
N HIS A 199 -7.38 5.55 -11.36
CA HIS A 199 -8.09 5.70 -12.63
C HIS A 199 -7.70 4.61 -13.64
N ILE A 200 -6.75 3.73 -13.31
CA ILE A 200 -6.39 2.53 -14.05
C ILE A 200 -6.66 1.34 -13.15
N GLU A 201 -7.37 0.34 -13.64
CA GLU A 201 -7.66 -0.89 -12.91
C GLU A 201 -7.41 -2.11 -13.79
N GLN A 202 -7.23 -3.26 -13.15
CA GLN A 202 -7.08 -4.56 -13.79
C GLN A 202 -8.41 -5.32 -13.75
N ASN A 203 -8.80 -5.92 -14.87
CA ASN A 203 -9.94 -6.83 -14.91
C ASN A 203 -9.54 -8.26 -14.49
N ASN A 204 -10.54 -9.15 -14.39
CA ASN A 204 -10.35 -10.56 -14.04
C ASN A 204 -9.50 -11.37 -15.05
N PHE A 205 -9.17 -10.81 -16.21
CA PHE A 205 -8.32 -11.43 -17.23
C PHE A 205 -6.87 -10.93 -17.18
N GLY A 206 -6.51 -10.13 -16.18
CA GLY A 206 -5.18 -9.58 -16.04
C GLY A 206 -4.89 -8.41 -16.99
N GLN A 207 -5.91 -7.85 -17.63
CA GLN A 207 -5.79 -6.72 -18.56
C GLN A 207 -6.10 -5.41 -17.86
N TRP A 208 -5.40 -4.35 -18.25
CA TRP A 208 -5.49 -3.02 -17.66
C TRP A 208 -6.26 -2.07 -18.57
N GLY A 209 -6.98 -1.14 -17.95
CA GLY A 209 -7.77 -0.13 -18.65
C GLY A 209 -8.23 0.96 -17.71
N LEU A 210 -8.93 1.96 -18.25
CA LEU A 210 -9.45 3.03 -17.41
C LEU A 210 -10.55 2.48 -16.50
N ALA A 211 -10.56 2.88 -15.22
CA ALA A 211 -11.45 2.34 -14.19
C ALA A 211 -12.96 2.44 -14.56
N HIS A 212 -13.34 3.42 -15.39
CA HIS A 212 -14.71 3.60 -15.84
C HIS A 212 -15.12 2.73 -17.04
N TRP A 213 -14.17 2.05 -17.70
CA TRP A 213 -14.45 1.23 -18.89
C TRP A 213 -15.32 0.02 -18.56
N PRO A 214 -16.27 -0.36 -19.44
CA PRO A 214 -17.14 -1.52 -19.24
C PRO A 214 -16.35 -2.79 -18.95
N GLU A 215 -15.28 -3.06 -19.70
CA GLU A 215 -14.42 -4.24 -19.62
C GLU A 215 -13.70 -4.38 -18.27
N ILE A 216 -13.54 -3.28 -17.54
CA ILE A 216 -12.99 -3.26 -16.18
C ILE A 216 -14.09 -3.55 -15.14
N LYS A 217 -15.28 -2.98 -15.32
CA LYS A 217 -16.40 -3.11 -14.37
C LYS A 217 -17.04 -4.50 -14.34
N LEU A 218 -16.79 -5.39 -15.31
CA LEU A 218 -17.35 -6.74 -15.36
C LEU A 218 -16.80 -7.62 -14.23
N ARG A 219 -17.40 -7.52 -13.03
CA ARG A 219 -16.97 -8.24 -11.82
C ARG A 219 -17.51 -9.66 -11.69
N VAL A 220 -18.53 -10.08 -12.46
CA VAL A 220 -19.20 -11.38 -12.26
C VAL A 220 -19.46 -12.12 -13.58
N VAL A 221 -19.34 -13.45 -13.53
CA VAL A 221 -19.50 -14.45 -14.60
C VAL A 221 -20.73 -14.25 -15.52
N LYS A 222 -21.78 -13.53 -15.08
CA LYS A 222 -22.98 -13.23 -15.88
C LYS A 222 -22.70 -12.42 -17.16
N ASP A 223 -21.65 -11.61 -17.19
CA ASP A 223 -21.27 -10.83 -18.37
C ASP A 223 -20.44 -11.63 -19.40
N LYS A 224 -20.01 -12.85 -19.04
CA LYS A 224 -19.31 -13.75 -19.97
C LYS A 224 -20.19 -14.14 -21.15
N ALA A 225 -21.51 -14.29 -20.93
CA ALA A 225 -22.45 -14.56 -22.00
C ALA A 225 -22.51 -13.40 -23.01
N TYR A 226 -22.50 -12.16 -22.53
CA TYR A 226 -22.57 -10.96 -23.37
C TYR A 226 -21.30 -10.77 -24.23
N VAL A 227 -20.12 -10.99 -23.66
CA VAL A 227 -18.84 -10.88 -24.38
C VAL A 227 -18.65 -12.03 -25.39
N ILE A 228 -19.07 -13.25 -25.04
CA ILE A 228 -19.06 -14.40 -25.97
C ILE A 228 -20.07 -14.18 -27.11
N LEU A 229 -21.27 -13.64 -26.81
CA LEU A 229 -22.30 -13.35 -27.81
C LEU A 229 -21.89 -12.22 -28.77
N LYS A 230 -21.20 -11.18 -28.28
CA LYS A 230 -20.70 -10.08 -29.14
C LYS A 230 -19.55 -10.51 -30.06
N LYS A 231 -18.69 -11.45 -29.61
CA LYS A 231 -17.67 -12.09 -30.46
C LYS A 231 -18.25 -13.07 -31.50
N ALA A 232 -19.46 -13.57 -31.30
CA ALA A 232 -20.09 -14.57 -32.17
C ALA A 232 -20.98 -13.98 -33.29
N GLY A 233 -21.17 -12.65 -33.35
CA GLY A 233 -21.77 -11.97 -34.51
C GLY A 233 -23.23 -12.32 -34.83
N LYS A 234 -24.03 -12.83 -33.89
CA LYS A 234 -25.46 -13.12 -34.13
C LYS A 234 -26.37 -12.20 -33.31
N PRO A 235 -27.29 -11.45 -33.93
CA PRO A 235 -28.28 -10.65 -33.22
C PRO A 235 -29.38 -11.58 -32.66
N LEU A 236 -29.86 -11.29 -31.45
CA LEU A 236 -31.00 -11.98 -30.86
C LEU A 236 -32.26 -11.13 -31.03
N HIS A 237 -33.25 -11.69 -31.73
CA HIS A 237 -34.63 -11.25 -31.62
C HIS A 237 -35.16 -11.72 -30.26
N PHE A 238 -35.70 -10.79 -29.48
CA PHE A 238 -36.44 -11.11 -28.26
C PHE A 238 -37.92 -11.26 -28.61
N SER A 239 -38.55 -12.31 -28.09
CA SER A 239 -40.00 -12.48 -27.95
C SER A 239 -40.28 -12.81 -26.50
#